data_AF-A0A7C2VED9-F1
#
_entry.id   AF-A0A7C2VED9-F1
#
_cell.length_a   1.000
_cell.length_b   1.000
_cell.length_c   1.000
_cell.angle_alpha   90.00
_cell.angle_beta   90.00
_cell.angle_gamma   90.00
#
_symmetry.space_group_name_H-M   'P 1'
#
loop_
_entity.id
_entity.type
_entity.pdbx_description
1 polymer ?
#
loop_
_entity_poly.entity_id
_entity_poly.type
_entity_poly.pdbx_seq_one_letter_code
_entity_poly.pdbx_strand_id
1 'polypeptide(L)' 'MADAKQKNDVGKLSFEDAIKALTEIVDKIEGGQTALQDSIKQYERGMALIKHCRGILQKAEKRIETIAKEEIKN' A
#
# COMPACT_ATOMS: atom_id res chain seq x y z
N MET A 1 -5.87 23.00 -0.44
CA MET A 1 -4.99 22.51 0.65
C MET A 1 -5.37 21.10 1.18
N ALA A 2 -6.32 20.37 0.57
CA ALA A 2 -6.77 19.05 1.08
C ALA A 2 -5.97 17.85 0.53
N ASP A 3 -5.35 17.98 -0.64
CA ASP A 3 -4.74 16.85 -1.36
C ASP A 3 -3.40 16.36 -0.77
N ALA A 4 -2.67 17.21 -0.04
CA ALA A 4 -1.37 16.85 0.55
C ALA A 4 -1.48 15.98 1.81
N LYS A 5 -2.66 15.91 2.45
CA LYS A 5 -2.83 15.17 3.71
C LYS A 5 -2.93 13.66 3.49
N GLN A 6 -3.57 13.22 2.40
CA GLN A 6 -3.78 11.79 2.12
C GLN A 6 -2.50 11.03 1.69
N LYS A 7 -1.51 11.69 1.07
CA LYS A 7 -0.24 11.05 0.68
C LYS A 7 0.65 10.69 1.87
N ASN A 8 0.55 11.42 2.99
CA ASN A 8 1.42 11.23 4.16
C ASN A 8 0.95 10.15 5.14
N ASP A 9 -0.32 9.70 5.06
CA ASP A 9 -0.86 8.66 5.95
C ASP A 9 -0.55 7.24 5.45
N VAL A 10 -0.37 7.04 4.14
CA VAL A 10 -0.11 5.72 3.53
C VAL A 10 1.10 5.02 4.16
N GLY A 11 2.19 5.77 4.39
CA GLY A 11 3.43 5.22 4.95
C GLY A 11 3.32 4.72 6.39
N LYS A 12 2.21 4.98 7.08
CA LYS A 12 1.95 4.55 8.46
C LYS A 12 0.99 3.35 8.56
N LEU A 13 0.37 2.95 7.45
CA LEU A 13 -0.60 1.87 7.45
C LEU A 13 0.08 0.52 7.70
N SER A 14 -0.64 -0.39 8.37
CA SER A 14 -0.27 -1.80 8.36
C SER A 14 -0.46 -2.39 6.95
N PHE A 15 0.05 -3.60 6.71
CA PHE A 15 -0.17 -4.29 5.44
C PHE A 15 -1.67 -4.51 5.17
N GLU A 16 -2.38 -5.03 6.18
CA GLU A 16 -3.82 -5.29 6.10
C GLU A 16 -4.63 -4.02 5.83
N ASP A 17 -4.31 -2.93 6.53
CA ASP A 17 -5.00 -1.65 6.31
C ASP A 17 -4.72 -1.08 4.91
N ALA A 18 -3.48 -1.23 4.43
CA ALA A 18 -3.10 -0.76 3.10
C ALA A 18 -3.78 -1.57 1.98
N ILE A 19 -3.91 -2.89 2.16
CA ILE A 19 -4.65 -3.76 1.23
C ILE A 19 -6.14 -3.42 1.25
N LYS A 20 -6.74 -3.27 2.44
CA LYS A 20 -8.15 -2.87 2.57
C LYS A 20 -8.43 -1.55 1.85
N ALA A 21 -7.58 -0.54 2.07
CA ALA A 21 -7.71 0.75 1.40
C ALA A 21 -7.53 0.64 -0.13
N LEU A 22 -6.70 -0.30 -0.61
CA LEU A 22 -6.53 -0.55 -2.04
C LEU A 22 -7.79 -1.21 -2.65
N THR A 23 -8.40 -2.17 -1.96
CA THR A 23 -9.65 -2.79 -2.39
C THR A 23 -10.77 -1.74 -2.49
N GLU A 24 -10.93 -0.89 -1.48
CA GLU A 24 -11.91 0.20 -1.50
C GLU A 24 -11.70 1.18 -2.68
N ILE A 25 -10.45 1.36 -3.13
CA ILE A 25 -10.13 2.17 -4.30
C ILE A 25 -10.58 1.47 -5.59
N VAL A 26 -10.29 0.18 -5.73
CA VAL A 26 -10.69 -0.62 -6.88
C VAL A 26 -12.22 -0.61 -7.02
N ASP A 27 -12.94 -0.89 -5.94
CA ASP A 27 -14.40 -0.91 -5.92
C ASP A 27 -15.00 0.43 -6.39
N LYS A 28 -14.39 1.55 -6.01
CA LYS A 28 -14.84 2.90 -6.42
C LYS A 28 -14.56 3.21 -7.89
N ILE A 29 -13.47 2.69 -8.44
CA ILE A 29 -13.13 2.85 -9.85
C ILE A 29 -14.05 1.99 -10.71
N GLU A 30 -14.24 0.73 -10.33
CA GLU A 30 -15.10 -0.22 -11.04
C GLU A 30 -16.58 0.16 -10.98
N GLY A 31 -17.01 0.83 -9.89
CA GLY A 31 -18.36 1.36 -9.75
C GLY A 31 -18.76 2.43 -10.77
N GLY A 32 -17.83 2.97 -11.56
CA GLY A 32 -18.12 3.78 -12.75
C GLY A 32 -18.75 5.16 -12.52
N GLN A 33 -19.06 5.54 -11.28
CA GLN A 33 -19.67 6.82 -10.91
C GLN A 33 -18.67 7.92 -10.54
N THR A 34 -17.38 7.65 -10.72
CA THR A 34 -16.31 8.54 -10.27
C THR A 34 -15.92 9.51 -11.40
N ALA A 35 -15.92 10.81 -11.11
CA ALA A 35 -15.47 11.82 -12.06
C ALA A 35 -14.01 11.59 -12.46
N LEU A 36 -13.62 11.91 -13.71
CA LEU A 36 -12.27 11.66 -14.24
C LEU A 36 -11.15 12.15 -13.31
N GLN A 37 -11.30 13.35 -12.75
CA GLN A 37 -10.33 13.94 -11.81
C GLN A 37 -10.17 13.09 -10.54
N ASP A 38 -11.28 12.57 -10.01
CA ASP A 38 -11.26 11.70 -8.84
C ASP A 38 -10.66 10.33 -9.16
N SER A 39 -10.95 9.78 -10.35
CA SER A 39 -10.35 8.52 -10.81
C SER A 39 -8.82 8.61 -10.87
N ILE A 40 -8.27 9.74 -11.35
CA ILE A 40 -6.83 9.99 -11.36
C ILE A 40 -6.27 10.03 -9.92
N LYS A 41 -6.94 10.72 -9.00
CA LYS A 41 -6.51 10.78 -7.58
C LYS A 41 -6.54 9.41 -6.91
N GLN A 42 -7.59 8.63 -7.15
CA GLN A 42 -7.72 7.27 -6.62
C GLN A 42 -6.63 6.36 -7.18
N TYR A 43 -6.30 6.48 -8.47
CA TYR A 43 -5.20 5.75 -9.09
C TYR A 43 -3.84 6.09 -8.45
N GLU A 44 -3.52 7.38 -8.28
CA GLU A 44 -2.28 7.81 -7.61
C GLU A 44 -2.18 7.25 -6.19
N ARG A 45 -3.29 7.28 -5.44
CA ARG A 45 -3.34 6.73 -4.08
C ARG A 45 -3.17 5.21 -4.08
N GLY A 46 -3.81 4.50 -5.01
CA GLY A 46 -3.64 3.06 -5.20
C GLY A 46 -2.19 2.69 -5.49
N MET A 47 -1.51 3.45 -6.36
CA MET A 47 -0.08 3.25 -6.64
C MET A 47 0.81 3.46 -5.40
N ALA A 48 0.50 4.46 -4.57
CA ALA A 48 1.21 4.68 -3.32
C ALA A 48 1.02 3.51 -2.33
N LEU A 49 -0.21 2.99 -2.22
CA LEU A 49 -0.51 1.82 -1.37
C LEU A 49 0.23 0.56 -1.85
N ILE A 50 0.23 0.30 -3.16
CA ILE A 50 0.98 -0.82 -3.75
C ILE A 50 2.47 -0.73 -3.42
N LYS A 51 3.06 0.46 -3.57
CA LYS A 51 4.47 0.70 -3.23
C LYS A 51 4.75 0.44 -1.74
N HIS A 52 3.84 0.88 -0.87
CA HIS A 52 3.94 0.66 0.57
C HIS A 52 3.86 -0.83 0.94
N CYS A 53 2.87 -1.55 0.41
CA CYS A 53 2.72 -3.00 0.63
C CYS A 53 3.97 -3.77 0.21
N ARG A 54 4.53 -3.47 -0.97
CA ARG A 54 5.79 -4.06 -1.43
C ARG A 54 6.94 -3.80 -0.46
N GLY A 55 7.03 -2.58 0.07
CA GLY A 55 8.04 -2.22 1.07
C GLY A 55 7.90 -3.01 2.38
N ILE A 56 6.67 -3.28 2.84
CA ILE A 56 6.43 -4.13 4.01
C ILE A 56 6.85 -5.57 3.73
N LEU A 57 6.42 -6.14 2.60
CA LEU A 57 6.75 -7.52 2.23
C LEU A 57 8.26 -7.73 2.10
N GLN A 58 8.98 -6.80 1.46
CA GLN A 58 10.44 -6.87 1.36
C GLN A 58 11.13 -6.84 2.73
N LYS A 59 10.62 -6.06 3.69
CA LYS A 59 11.17 -6.04 5.05
C LYS A 59 10.91 -7.35 5.78
N ALA A 60 9.72 -7.93 5.60
CA ALA A 60 9.37 -9.22 6.19
C ALA A 60 10.25 -10.34 5.62
N GLU A 61 10.40 -10.40 4.30
CA GLU A 61 11.26 -11.36 3.59
C GLU A 61 12.71 -11.28 4.07
N LYS A 62 13.30 -10.08 4.11
CA LYS A 62 14.66 -9.88 4.64
C LYS A 62 14.81 -10.37 6.07
N ARG A 63 13.80 -10.16 6.93
CA ARG A 63 13.84 -10.60 8.31
C ARG A 63 13.82 -12.14 8.41
N ILE A 64 13.01 -12.79 7.58
CA ILE A 64 12.98 -14.27 7.48
C ILE A 64 14.34 -14.79 7.01
N GLU A 65 14.92 -14.20 5.97
CA GLU A 65 16.24 -14.59 5.48
C GLU A 65 17.34 -14.47 6.55
N THR A 66 17.33 -13.38 7.34
CA THR A 66 18.30 -13.20 8.43
C THR A 66 18.18 -14.31 9.46
N ILE A 67 16.95 -14.59 9.93
CA ILE A 67 16.70 -15.67 10.91
C ILE A 67 17.16 -17.02 10.35
N ALA A 68 16.80 -17.34 9.09
CA ALA A 68 17.22 -18.60 8.46
C ALA A 68 18.75 -18.72 8.35
N LYS A 69 19.46 -17.63 8.06
CA LYS A 69 20.94 -17.61 8.00
C LYS A 69 21.59 -17.76 9.37
N GLU A 70 20.96 -17.28 10.43
CA GLU A 70 21.43 -17.45 11.81
C GLU A 70 21.25 -18.89 12.29
N GLU A 71 20.11 -19.52 11.99
CA GLU A 71 19.84 -20.94 12.31
C GLU A 71 20.85 -21.91 11.65
N ILE A 72 21.30 -21.63 10.42
CA ILE A 72 22.26 -22.49 9.70
C ILE A 72 23.70 -22.38 10.26
N LYS A 73 24.01 -21.33 11.01
CA LYS A 73 25.36 -21.09 11.54
C LYS A 73 25.61 -21.71 12.92
N ASN A 74 24.57 -22.22 13.59
CA ASN A 74 24.64 -22.93 14.86
C ASN A 74 24.63 -24.44 14.67
#